data_AF-A0A0A0CVM4-F1
#
_entry.id   AF-A0A0A0CVM4-F1
#
_cell.length_a   1.000
_cell.length_b   1.000
_cell.length_c   1.000
_cell.angle_alpha   90.00
_cell.angle_beta   90.00
_cell.angle_gamma   90.00
#
_symmetry.space_group_name_H-M   'P 1'
#
loop_
_entity.id
_entity.type
_entity.pdbx_description
1 polymer ?
#
loop_
_entity_poly.entity_id
_entity_poly.type
_entity_poly.pdbx_seq_one_letter_code
_entity_poly.pdbx_strand_id
1 'polypeptide(L)'
;MQIRFPLLPALALAAGLGLAAAPAPARAQAQSDRLEDFMIMDVCVDQHDRIEPALVPGDRDCTRRRNIRAGEAVPYHMHNFPNPGAPCPQRLGTVSKDNIPIEKHGVTRIVSFYDRGVDHSCPDAKPDAPTFGKLDTGREGGSVQWVDEHWGYIMGSWSPVALSYWLTPSCAGAPDTSGRFRYGWVIGPATLPPEGQGGFAVFQSKLVTNKDGREPEAAGCPKRFAKPFTMWMRDRFTYKDGRSLDSLISLRFSSSAKDGQGPGPATQVEITYWTREFGLTRWEKWGRDDWVHPRSRMAVATLGKTLFESGTCSPPYSFRSSPVPGLTIADSGSGDDYSRTLTQGGDSHAWHMSLCSDYTNIVKDADGGLVVPWGQALSDVFWAE
;
A
#
# COMPACT_ATOMS: atom_id res chain seq x y z
N MET A 1 41.06 36.36 -72.90
CA MET A 1 42.54 36.37 -72.84
C MET A 1 42.89 36.15 -71.36
N GLN A 2 43.23 34.92 -70.97
CA GLN A 2 44.61 34.44 -70.70
C GLN A 2 45.14 35.03 -69.36
N ILE A 3 45.65 34.33 -68.34
CA ILE A 3 46.40 33.06 -68.22
C ILE A 3 46.44 32.57 -66.74
N ARG A 4 46.51 31.23 -66.63
CA ARG A 4 46.95 30.23 -65.62
C ARG A 4 47.81 30.60 -64.37
N PHE A 5 47.47 29.89 -63.25
CA PHE A 5 48.21 29.02 -62.27
C PHE A 5 49.66 29.36 -61.80
N PRO A 6 50.23 28.72 -60.75
CA PRO A 6 49.73 28.04 -59.52
C PRO A 6 50.46 28.53 -58.23
N LEU A 7 50.11 28.01 -57.04
CA LEU A 7 51.07 27.64 -55.96
C LEU A 7 50.33 26.91 -54.81
N LEU A 8 50.70 25.64 -54.62
CA LEU A 8 50.52 24.85 -53.38
C LEU A 8 51.55 25.34 -52.34
N PRO A 9 51.28 25.24 -51.02
CA PRO A 9 51.72 24.03 -50.31
C PRO A 9 50.86 23.60 -49.09
N ALA A 10 51.23 22.39 -48.64
CA ALA A 10 51.15 21.84 -47.28
C ALA A 10 49.83 21.22 -46.80
N LEU A 11 49.82 19.89 -46.90
CA LEU A 11 49.07 18.96 -46.07
C LEU A 11 49.10 19.34 -44.57
N ALA A 12 47.93 19.27 -43.93
CA ALA A 12 47.81 18.82 -42.56
C ALA A 12 46.67 17.80 -42.49
N LEU A 13 47.03 16.52 -42.51
CA LEU A 13 46.11 15.43 -42.18
C LEU A 13 45.84 15.49 -40.67
N ALA A 14 44.76 16.16 -40.27
CA ALA A 14 44.22 16.00 -38.93
C ALA A 14 43.36 14.73 -38.93
N ALA A 15 43.96 13.63 -38.50
CA ALA A 15 43.24 12.41 -38.14
C ALA A 15 42.36 12.70 -36.91
N GLY A 16 41.14 13.17 -37.16
CA GLY A 16 40.10 13.28 -36.14
C GLY A 16 39.67 11.88 -35.72
N LEU A 17 40.29 11.37 -34.66
CA LEU A 17 39.79 10.25 -33.88
C LEU A 17 38.39 10.61 -33.39
N GLY A 18 37.38 10.13 -34.12
CA GLY A 18 35.99 10.15 -33.69
C GLY A 18 35.88 9.32 -32.42
N LEU A 19 35.95 9.99 -31.27
CA LEU A 19 35.48 9.46 -30.00
C LEU A 19 34.00 9.15 -30.19
N ALA A 20 33.70 7.88 -30.45
CA ALA A 20 32.36 7.34 -30.35
C ALA A 20 31.87 7.65 -28.92
N ALA A 21 30.96 8.61 -28.81
CA ALA A 21 30.27 8.88 -27.56
C ALA A 21 29.59 7.58 -27.13
N ALA A 22 30.07 6.99 -26.04
CA ALA A 22 29.39 5.87 -25.42
C ALA A 22 27.94 6.29 -25.16
N PRO A 23 26.94 5.45 -25.51
CA PRO A 23 25.57 5.73 -25.16
C PRO A 23 25.51 5.89 -23.64
N ALA A 24 24.99 7.03 -23.18
CA ALA A 24 24.78 7.26 -21.77
C ALA A 24 23.95 6.10 -21.19
N PRO A 25 24.31 5.57 -20.01
CA PRO A 25 23.52 4.54 -19.37
C PRO A 25 22.08 5.03 -19.21
N ALA A 26 21.14 4.10 -19.41
CA ALA A 26 19.71 4.32 -19.39
C ALA A 26 19.30 5.27 -18.25
N ARG A 27 18.48 6.27 -18.61
CA ARG A 27 17.85 7.21 -17.67
C ARG A 27 17.29 6.43 -16.49
N ALA A 28 17.68 6.80 -15.28
CA ALA A 28 16.91 6.51 -14.08
C ALA A 28 15.45 6.83 -14.39
N GLN A 29 14.60 5.80 -14.37
CA GLN A 29 13.18 5.95 -14.62
C GLN A 29 12.68 7.00 -13.62
N ALA A 30 12.16 8.13 -14.13
CA ALA A 30 11.79 9.28 -13.31
C ALA A 30 11.02 8.79 -12.07
N GLN A 31 11.50 9.17 -10.90
CA GLN A 31 10.86 8.84 -9.63
C GLN A 31 9.48 9.48 -9.68
N SER A 32 8.43 8.66 -9.74
CA SER A 32 7.07 9.19 -9.77
C SER A 32 6.79 9.89 -8.45
N ASP A 33 6.14 11.04 -8.57
CA ASP A 33 5.58 11.81 -7.47
C ASP A 33 4.07 11.61 -7.38
N ARG A 34 3.47 10.67 -8.12
CA ARG A 34 2.03 10.38 -8.03
C ARG A 34 1.75 9.23 -7.08
N LEU A 35 0.81 9.44 -6.17
CA LEU A 35 0.34 8.40 -5.25
C LEU A 35 -0.35 7.24 -5.98
N GLU A 36 -0.96 7.48 -7.14
CA GLU A 36 -1.54 6.41 -7.97
C GLU A 36 -0.50 5.31 -8.31
N ASP A 37 0.73 5.70 -8.63
CA ASP A 37 1.82 4.76 -8.93
C ASP A 37 2.29 3.99 -7.68
N PHE A 38 1.91 4.41 -6.47
CA PHE A 38 2.19 3.72 -5.22
C PHE A 38 0.98 2.89 -4.75
N MET A 39 -0.17 3.04 -5.41
CA MET A 39 -1.41 2.30 -5.09
C MET A 39 -1.65 1.16 -6.06
N ILE A 40 -1.06 1.19 -7.26
CA ILE A 40 -1.12 0.12 -8.27
C ILE A 40 0.23 -0.60 -8.29
N MET A 41 0.22 -1.93 -8.35
CA MET A 41 1.44 -2.71 -8.53
C MET A 41 2.04 -2.55 -9.94
N ASP A 42 3.37 -2.56 -10.02
CA ASP A 42 4.10 -2.51 -11.29
C ASP A 42 4.19 -3.91 -11.93
N VAL A 43 4.44 -3.96 -13.23
CA VAL A 43 4.86 -5.17 -13.95
C VAL A 43 6.13 -4.86 -14.74
N CYS A 44 7.02 -5.84 -14.82
CA CYS A 44 8.18 -5.77 -15.71
C CYS A 44 7.71 -5.97 -17.15
N VAL A 45 8.21 -5.14 -18.07
CA VAL A 45 7.80 -5.20 -19.47
C VAL A 45 8.99 -5.17 -20.41
N ASP A 46 8.84 -5.88 -21.53
CA ASP A 46 9.83 -5.88 -22.59
C ASP A 46 9.83 -4.55 -23.37
N GLN A 47 10.64 -4.51 -24.42
CA GLN A 47 10.75 -3.33 -25.27
C GLN A 47 9.46 -2.96 -26.03
N HIS A 48 8.57 -3.93 -26.22
CA HIS A 48 7.27 -3.82 -26.89
C HIS A 48 6.11 -3.68 -25.90
N ASP A 49 6.39 -3.40 -24.63
CA ASP A 49 5.38 -3.23 -23.58
C ASP A 49 4.58 -4.52 -23.25
N ARG A 50 5.18 -5.68 -23.51
CA ARG A 50 4.63 -6.99 -23.10
C ARG A 50 5.14 -7.35 -21.71
N ILE A 51 4.24 -7.82 -20.86
CA ILE A 51 4.60 -8.31 -19.52
C ILE A 51 5.61 -9.45 -19.62
N GLU A 52 6.67 -9.38 -18.83
CA GLU A 52 7.67 -10.43 -18.67
C GLU A 52 7.38 -11.22 -17.39
N PRO A 53 6.63 -12.34 -17.45
CA PRO A 53 6.08 -12.97 -16.25
C PRO A 53 7.13 -13.69 -15.39
N ALA A 54 8.34 -13.88 -15.92
CA ALA A 54 9.47 -14.41 -15.18
C ALA A 54 10.18 -13.36 -14.31
N LEU A 55 9.82 -12.07 -14.41
CA LEU A 55 10.45 -10.96 -13.72
C LEU A 55 9.45 -10.26 -12.79
N VAL A 56 9.95 -9.76 -11.65
CA VAL A 56 9.17 -8.90 -10.75
C VAL A 56 9.89 -7.57 -10.52
N PRO A 57 9.16 -6.48 -10.24
CA PRO A 57 9.78 -5.20 -9.91
C PRO A 57 10.84 -5.35 -8.80
N GLY A 58 12.04 -4.85 -9.07
CA GLY A 58 13.21 -5.00 -8.20
C GLY A 58 14.15 -6.16 -8.55
N ASP A 59 13.77 -7.06 -9.46
CA ASP A 59 14.70 -8.01 -10.06
C ASP A 59 15.74 -7.25 -10.90
N ARG A 60 17.01 -7.72 -10.90
CA ARG A 60 18.12 -7.07 -11.62
C ARG A 60 17.82 -6.88 -13.10
N ASP A 61 17.13 -7.84 -13.70
CA ASP A 61 16.87 -7.87 -15.13
C ASP A 61 15.55 -7.15 -15.50
N CYS A 62 14.77 -6.69 -14.51
CA CYS A 62 13.58 -5.85 -14.69
C CYS A 62 13.99 -4.39 -14.92
N THR A 63 14.43 -4.09 -16.15
CA THR A 63 14.96 -2.76 -16.52
C THR A 63 13.89 -1.76 -16.96
N ARG A 64 12.70 -2.25 -17.30
CA ARG A 64 11.53 -1.45 -17.68
C ARG A 64 10.32 -1.96 -16.92
N ARG A 65 9.56 -1.03 -16.34
CA ARG A 65 8.35 -1.30 -15.58
C ARG A 65 7.27 -0.26 -15.82
N ARG A 66 6.02 -0.62 -15.52
CA ARG A 66 4.86 0.28 -15.47
C ARG A 66 3.77 -0.33 -14.60
N ASN A 67 2.82 0.49 -14.17
CA ASN A 67 1.61 0.02 -13.51
C ASN A 67 0.94 -1.07 -14.36
N ILE A 68 0.46 -2.12 -13.72
CA ILE A 68 -0.45 -3.07 -14.34
C ILE A 68 -1.74 -2.36 -14.78
N ARG A 69 -2.27 -2.70 -15.95
CA ARG A 69 -3.50 -2.10 -16.48
C ARG A 69 -4.71 -2.93 -16.12
N ALA A 70 -5.89 -2.31 -16.19
CA ALA A 70 -7.14 -3.02 -15.94
C ALA A 70 -7.30 -4.16 -16.96
N GLY A 71 -7.61 -5.36 -16.45
CA GLY A 71 -7.78 -6.56 -17.26
C GLY A 71 -6.50 -7.28 -17.69
N GLU A 72 -5.31 -6.76 -17.36
CA GLU A 72 -4.06 -7.52 -17.56
C GLU A 72 -3.91 -8.63 -16.51
N ALA A 73 -3.34 -9.76 -16.93
CA ALA A 73 -3.00 -10.86 -16.04
C ALA A 73 -1.94 -10.43 -15.03
N VAL A 74 -2.14 -10.82 -13.76
CA VAL A 74 -1.20 -10.58 -12.67
C VAL A 74 -0.07 -11.63 -12.75
N PRO A 75 1.20 -11.24 -13.00
CA PRO A 75 2.29 -12.20 -13.22
C PRO A 75 2.98 -12.65 -11.91
N TYR A 76 2.59 -12.08 -10.77
CA TYR A 76 3.10 -12.44 -9.45
C TYR A 76 2.15 -11.98 -8.35
N HIS A 77 2.18 -12.66 -7.22
CA HIS A 77 1.32 -12.39 -6.06
C HIS A 77 2.14 -12.03 -4.83
N MET A 78 1.61 -11.12 -4.01
CA MET A 78 2.27 -10.67 -2.79
C MET A 78 1.70 -11.38 -1.57
N HIS A 79 2.44 -12.31 -0.99
CA HIS A 79 1.99 -13.07 0.17
C HIS A 79 2.51 -12.48 1.48
N ASN A 80 1.76 -12.66 2.56
CA ASN A 80 2.33 -12.46 3.88
C ASN A 80 3.29 -13.60 4.28
N PHE A 81 4.17 -13.32 5.23
CA PHE A 81 5.08 -14.33 5.78
C PHE A 81 4.37 -15.21 6.82
N PRO A 82 4.63 -16.53 6.84
CA PRO A 82 4.23 -17.37 7.97
C PRO A 82 4.94 -17.03 9.26
N ASN A 83 4.41 -17.56 10.37
CA ASN A 83 5.19 -17.71 11.60
C ASN A 83 6.43 -18.58 11.29
N PRO A 84 7.64 -18.23 11.77
CA PRO A 84 8.79 -19.12 11.73
C PRO A 84 8.44 -20.46 12.39
N GLY A 85 8.75 -21.56 11.70
CA GLY A 85 8.41 -22.90 12.17
C GLY A 85 6.94 -23.29 11.98
N ALA A 86 6.11 -22.47 11.30
CA ALA A 86 4.78 -22.89 10.90
C ALA A 86 4.81 -24.16 10.04
N PRO A 87 3.78 -25.03 10.13
CA PRO A 87 3.62 -26.16 9.24
C PRO A 87 3.69 -25.74 7.77
N CYS A 88 4.19 -26.63 6.91
CA CYS A 88 4.37 -26.36 5.48
C CYS A 88 3.17 -25.66 4.81
N PRO A 89 1.89 -26.02 5.05
CA PRO A 89 0.76 -25.37 4.37
C PRO A 89 0.73 -23.84 4.50
N GLN A 90 1.39 -23.27 5.51
CA GLN A 90 1.50 -21.82 5.69
C GLN A 90 2.76 -21.23 5.03
N ARG A 91 3.53 -21.98 4.23
CA ARG A 91 4.79 -21.50 3.61
C ARG A 91 4.62 -20.17 2.86
N LEU A 92 3.46 -19.97 2.25
CA LEU A 92 3.06 -18.73 1.56
C LEU A 92 2.19 -17.81 2.43
N GLY A 93 2.32 -17.93 3.75
CA GLY A 93 1.45 -17.27 4.71
C GLY A 93 0.01 -17.76 4.63
N THR A 94 -0.92 -16.85 4.88
CA THR A 94 -2.38 -17.09 4.90
C THR A 94 -3.16 -16.09 4.07
N VAL A 95 -2.48 -15.07 3.54
CA VAL A 95 -3.07 -13.99 2.74
C VAL A 95 -2.16 -13.67 1.57
N SER A 96 -2.73 -13.65 0.38
CA SER A 96 -2.18 -13.00 -0.81
C SER A 96 -2.91 -11.66 -1.03
N LYS A 97 -2.16 -10.67 -1.49
CA LYS A 97 -2.64 -9.31 -1.74
C LYS A 97 -2.10 -8.80 -3.07
N ASP A 98 -3.02 -8.43 -3.95
CA ASP A 98 -2.67 -7.76 -5.21
C ASP A 98 -3.32 -6.38 -5.25
N ASN A 99 -2.66 -5.43 -5.91
CA ASN A 99 -3.08 -4.03 -5.99
C ASN A 99 -3.29 -3.65 -7.45
N ILE A 100 -4.51 -3.84 -7.98
CA ILE A 100 -4.77 -3.70 -9.42
C ILE A 100 -5.93 -2.73 -9.70
N PRO A 101 -5.92 -2.05 -10.85
CA PRO A 101 -7.07 -1.30 -11.32
C PRO A 101 -8.17 -2.25 -11.81
N ILE A 102 -9.42 -1.93 -11.46
CA ILE A 102 -10.63 -2.57 -11.96
C ILE A 102 -11.50 -1.52 -12.62
N GLU A 103 -11.89 -1.78 -13.87
CA GLU A 103 -12.89 -1.00 -14.57
C GLU A 103 -14.27 -1.68 -14.45
N LYS A 104 -15.28 -0.91 -14.03
CA LYS A 104 -16.68 -1.32 -14.00
C LYS A 104 -17.53 -0.16 -14.49
N HIS A 105 -18.41 -0.42 -15.47
CA HIS A 105 -19.29 0.59 -16.06
C HIS A 105 -18.55 1.85 -16.56
N GLY A 106 -17.32 1.69 -17.09
CA GLY A 106 -16.48 2.81 -17.57
C GLY A 106 -15.77 3.59 -16.46
N VAL A 107 -15.91 3.17 -15.20
CA VAL A 107 -15.27 3.79 -14.04
C VAL A 107 -14.14 2.89 -13.55
N THR A 108 -12.94 3.44 -13.43
CA THR A 108 -11.77 2.72 -12.91
C THR A 108 -11.55 3.04 -11.43
N ARG A 109 -11.32 2.01 -10.63
CA ARG A 109 -10.92 2.11 -9.22
C ARG A 109 -9.75 1.18 -8.95
N ILE A 110 -8.92 1.53 -7.97
CA ILE A 110 -7.80 0.69 -7.55
C ILE A 110 -8.29 -0.22 -6.42
N VAL A 111 -7.96 -1.50 -6.48
CA VAL A 111 -8.40 -2.47 -5.48
C VAL A 111 -7.21 -3.23 -4.91
N SER A 112 -7.10 -3.25 -3.58
CA SER A 112 -6.23 -4.21 -2.88
C SER A 112 -7.04 -5.43 -2.50
N PHE A 113 -6.71 -6.60 -3.04
CA PHE A 113 -7.37 -7.85 -2.66
C PHE A 113 -6.82 -8.47 -1.39
N TYR A 114 -7.64 -9.34 -0.80
CA TYR A 114 -7.32 -10.20 0.32
C TYR A 114 -7.78 -11.62 -0.04
N ASP A 115 -6.94 -12.30 -0.81
CA ASP A 115 -7.09 -13.72 -1.12
C ASP A 115 -6.58 -14.53 0.07
N ARG A 116 -7.42 -15.42 0.61
CA ARG A 116 -7.06 -16.25 1.75
C ARG A 116 -6.91 -17.69 1.31
N GLY A 117 -5.73 -18.25 1.56
CA GLY A 117 -5.42 -19.61 1.15
C GLY A 117 -4.30 -20.26 1.97
N VAL A 118 -4.00 -21.49 1.60
CA VAL A 118 -2.82 -22.25 2.03
C VAL A 118 -2.07 -22.79 0.82
N ASP A 119 -0.79 -23.12 1.00
CA ASP A 119 0.03 -23.79 -0.01
C ASP A 119 -0.31 -25.29 -0.06
N HIS A 120 -1.09 -25.70 -1.07
CA HIS A 120 -1.48 -27.10 -1.29
C HIS A 120 -0.36 -27.97 -1.89
N SER A 121 0.79 -27.39 -2.26
CA SER A 121 1.98 -28.20 -2.60
C SER A 121 2.60 -28.87 -1.36
N CYS A 122 2.16 -28.46 -0.17
CA CYS A 122 2.61 -29.05 1.09
C CYS A 122 1.87 -30.35 1.42
N PRO A 123 2.60 -31.38 1.87
CA PRO A 123 2.04 -32.72 2.10
C PRO A 123 0.95 -32.75 3.19
N ASP A 124 1.00 -31.81 4.15
CA ASP A 124 0.06 -31.74 5.27
C ASP A 124 -1.12 -30.77 5.01
N ALA A 125 -1.24 -30.22 3.80
CA ALA A 125 -2.36 -29.36 3.46
C ALA A 125 -3.65 -30.19 3.44
N LYS A 126 -4.65 -29.79 4.23
CA LYS A 126 -5.94 -30.47 4.20
C LYS A 126 -6.59 -30.27 2.83
N PRO A 127 -7.18 -31.31 2.21
CA PRO A 127 -7.81 -31.18 0.89
C PRO A 127 -8.93 -30.13 0.80
N ASP A 128 -9.60 -29.84 1.92
CA ASP A 128 -10.69 -28.87 2.04
C ASP A 128 -10.22 -27.47 2.51
N ALA A 129 -8.92 -27.29 2.76
CA ALA A 129 -8.37 -26.00 3.11
C ALA A 129 -8.52 -25.00 1.94
N PRO A 130 -8.78 -23.71 2.23
CA PRO A 130 -8.86 -22.70 1.18
C PRO A 130 -7.60 -22.68 0.31
N THR A 131 -7.76 -22.47 -0.99
CA THR A 131 -6.65 -22.44 -1.96
C THR A 131 -6.52 -21.01 -2.46
N PHE A 132 -5.29 -20.49 -2.50
CA PHE A 132 -5.03 -19.23 -3.18
C PHE A 132 -5.52 -19.28 -4.63
N GLY A 133 -6.02 -18.16 -5.12
CA GLY A 133 -6.46 -18.00 -6.49
C GLY A 133 -7.84 -18.57 -6.81
N LYS A 134 -8.65 -18.88 -5.81
CA LYS A 134 -10.02 -19.35 -6.04
C LYS A 134 -10.99 -18.44 -5.32
N LEU A 135 -11.75 -17.65 -6.07
CA LEU A 135 -12.76 -16.76 -5.51
C LEU A 135 -13.65 -17.52 -4.53
N ASP A 136 -13.54 -17.18 -3.26
CA ASP A 136 -14.45 -17.57 -2.20
C ASP A 136 -15.02 -16.29 -1.62
N THR A 137 -16.16 -15.85 -2.17
CA THR A 137 -16.87 -14.67 -1.67
C THR A 137 -17.36 -14.83 -0.22
N GLY A 138 -17.27 -16.04 0.34
CA GLY A 138 -17.51 -16.38 1.73
C GLY A 138 -16.27 -16.22 2.63
N ARG A 139 -15.07 -16.02 2.08
CA ARG A 139 -13.80 -15.87 2.86
C ARG A 139 -12.95 -14.66 2.53
N GLU A 140 -13.01 -14.19 1.30
CA GLU A 140 -12.07 -13.22 0.75
C GLU A 140 -12.65 -11.81 0.69
N GLY A 141 -11.78 -10.82 0.48
CA GLY A 141 -12.17 -9.43 0.53
C GLY A 141 -11.34 -8.51 -0.34
N GLY A 142 -11.67 -7.22 -0.30
CA GLY A 142 -10.92 -6.19 -1.01
C GLY A 142 -11.15 -4.82 -0.40
N SER A 143 -10.19 -3.91 -0.55
CA SER A 143 -10.40 -2.49 -0.29
C SER A 143 -10.36 -1.69 -1.58
N VAL A 144 -11.42 -0.91 -1.81
CA VAL A 144 -11.59 -0.07 -3.01
C VAL A 144 -11.08 1.33 -2.71
N GLN A 145 -10.30 1.85 -3.64
CA GLN A 145 -9.50 3.04 -3.47
C GLN A 145 -9.64 3.96 -4.67
N TRP A 146 -9.35 5.23 -4.43
CA TRP A 146 -9.39 6.28 -5.44
C TRP A 146 -8.32 7.33 -5.14
N VAL A 147 -7.76 7.89 -6.21
CA VAL A 147 -6.91 9.08 -6.20
C VAL A 147 -7.61 10.15 -7.04
N ASP A 148 -7.83 11.33 -6.45
CA ASP A 148 -8.24 12.52 -7.18
C ASP A 148 -7.07 13.51 -7.30
N GLU A 149 -7.33 14.75 -7.72
CA GLU A 149 -6.32 15.78 -7.87
C GLU A 149 -5.64 16.21 -6.55
N HIS A 150 -6.17 15.80 -5.40
CA HIS A 150 -5.71 16.24 -4.09
C HIS A 150 -5.21 15.10 -3.22
N TRP A 151 -5.93 13.98 -3.17
CA TRP A 151 -5.69 12.91 -2.20
C TRP A 151 -5.90 11.52 -2.79
N GLY A 152 -5.12 10.55 -2.31
CA GLY A 152 -5.44 9.13 -2.41
C GLY A 152 -6.08 8.61 -1.13
N TYR A 153 -7.11 7.78 -1.25
CA TYR A 153 -7.89 7.29 -0.12
C TYR A 153 -8.58 5.95 -0.38
N ILE A 154 -8.85 5.23 0.71
CA ILE A 154 -9.70 4.05 0.73
C ILE A 154 -11.15 4.50 0.95
N MET A 155 -12.02 4.13 0.03
CA MET A 155 -13.46 4.44 0.07
C MET A 155 -14.20 3.48 0.98
N GLY A 156 -13.82 2.21 0.91
CA GLY A 156 -14.40 1.13 1.68
C GLY A 156 -13.61 -0.16 1.54
N SER A 157 -13.95 -1.11 2.38
CA SER A 157 -13.51 -2.49 2.29
C SER A 157 -14.70 -3.42 2.34
N TRP A 158 -14.63 -4.47 1.53
CA TRP A 158 -15.57 -5.56 1.53
C TRP A 158 -14.86 -6.83 1.99
N SER A 159 -15.59 -7.62 2.77
CA SER A 159 -15.27 -8.97 3.17
C SER A 159 -16.59 -9.71 3.42
N PRO A 160 -16.58 -11.04 3.52
CA PRO A 160 -17.79 -11.84 3.68
C PRO A 160 -18.45 -11.64 5.04
N VAL A 161 -17.68 -11.13 6.01
CA VAL A 161 -18.13 -10.87 7.39
C VAL A 161 -18.36 -9.39 7.67
N ALA A 162 -18.00 -8.52 6.72
CA ALA A 162 -18.22 -7.08 6.84
C ALA A 162 -18.07 -6.37 5.51
N LEU A 163 -19.09 -5.59 5.12
CA LEU A 163 -18.92 -4.45 4.23
C LEU A 163 -18.76 -3.20 5.09
N SER A 164 -17.66 -2.48 4.88
CA SER A 164 -17.32 -1.27 5.60
C SER A 164 -17.00 -0.15 4.64
N TYR A 165 -17.53 1.05 4.86
CA TYR A 165 -17.17 2.22 4.08
C TYR A 165 -17.21 3.49 4.94
N TRP A 166 -16.53 4.52 4.47
CA TRP A 166 -16.39 5.79 5.20
C TRP A 166 -17.20 6.88 4.50
N LEU A 167 -18.37 7.18 5.05
CA LEU A 167 -19.14 8.34 4.60
C LEU A 167 -18.48 9.62 5.08
N THR A 168 -18.39 10.62 4.21
CA THR A 168 -17.78 11.92 4.52
C THR A 168 -18.80 13.05 4.34
N PRO A 169 -18.47 14.31 4.70
CA PRO A 169 -19.35 15.44 4.43
C PRO A 169 -19.79 15.56 2.98
N SER A 170 -18.99 15.06 2.02
CA SER A 170 -19.31 15.01 0.59
C SER A 170 -20.60 14.24 0.28
N CYS A 171 -21.01 13.30 1.15
CA CYS A 171 -22.26 12.56 1.01
C CYS A 171 -23.46 13.48 0.79
N ALA A 172 -23.53 14.62 1.49
CA ALA A 172 -24.70 15.51 1.39
C ALA A 172 -24.93 16.05 -0.05
N GLY A 173 -23.87 16.17 -0.85
CA GLY A 173 -23.95 16.60 -2.26
C GLY A 173 -23.93 15.45 -3.28
N ALA A 174 -23.61 14.23 -2.85
CA ALA A 174 -23.46 13.07 -3.71
C ALA A 174 -23.98 11.78 -3.03
N PRO A 175 -25.24 11.75 -2.54
CA PRO A 175 -25.73 10.68 -1.67
C PRO A 175 -25.77 9.31 -2.35
N ASP A 176 -25.96 9.30 -3.67
CA ASP A 176 -26.19 8.09 -4.48
C ASP A 176 -24.99 7.70 -5.35
N THR A 177 -23.89 8.46 -5.28
CA THR A 177 -22.68 8.21 -6.07
C THR A 177 -21.50 7.97 -5.15
N SER A 178 -20.41 7.45 -5.71
CA SER A 178 -19.18 7.13 -5.01
C SER A 178 -18.49 8.38 -4.42
N GLY A 179 -18.91 9.57 -4.85
CA GLY A 179 -18.53 10.85 -4.25
C GLY A 179 -18.80 10.95 -2.75
N ARG A 180 -19.78 10.20 -2.21
CA ARG A 180 -20.05 10.15 -0.75
C ARG A 180 -18.92 9.57 0.11
N PHE A 181 -17.96 8.89 -0.52
CA PHE A 181 -16.80 8.28 0.13
C PHE A 181 -15.51 9.09 -0.03
N ARG A 182 -15.56 10.23 -0.74
CA ARG A 182 -14.39 11.08 -0.99
C ARG A 182 -13.72 11.47 0.32
N TYR A 183 -12.44 11.13 0.46
CA TYR A 183 -11.60 11.34 1.65
C TYR A 183 -11.98 10.53 2.90
N GLY A 184 -12.59 9.35 2.72
CA GLY A 184 -13.01 8.48 3.81
C GLY A 184 -11.87 8.01 4.73
N TRP A 185 -10.91 7.29 4.15
CA TRP A 185 -9.63 6.98 4.77
C TRP A 185 -8.51 7.45 3.87
N VAL A 186 -8.00 8.66 4.14
CA VAL A 186 -6.88 9.22 3.37
C VAL A 186 -5.60 8.47 3.66
N ILE A 187 -4.90 8.11 2.58
CA ILE A 187 -3.57 7.51 2.57
C ILE A 187 -2.52 8.64 2.58
N GLY A 188 -2.64 9.59 1.67
CA GLY A 188 -1.71 10.71 1.51
C GLY A 188 -2.11 11.62 0.36
N PRO A 189 -1.32 12.67 0.08
CA PRO A 189 -1.58 13.61 -1.01
C PRO A 189 -1.41 12.90 -2.37
N ALA A 190 -2.19 13.33 -3.36
CA ALA A 190 -2.09 12.81 -4.72
C ALA A 190 -0.70 13.03 -5.34
N THR A 191 -0.08 14.17 -5.01
CA THR A 191 1.33 14.44 -5.26
C THR A 191 2.15 14.15 -4.00
N LEU A 192 2.98 13.13 -4.07
CA LEU A 192 3.85 12.68 -3.00
C LEU A 192 4.91 13.72 -2.67
N PRO A 193 5.24 13.90 -1.38
CA PRO A 193 6.36 14.74 -0.99
C PRO A 193 7.69 14.12 -1.44
N PRO A 194 8.80 14.89 -1.42
CA PRO A 194 10.14 14.34 -1.57
C PRO A 194 10.47 13.28 -0.50
N GLU A 195 11.47 12.43 -0.76
CA GLU A 195 11.99 11.49 0.23
C GLU A 195 12.46 12.23 1.51
N GLY A 196 12.14 11.66 2.67
CA GLY A 196 12.40 12.24 3.98
C GLY A 196 11.43 13.35 4.40
N GLN A 197 10.39 13.62 3.59
CA GLN A 197 9.35 14.60 3.90
C GLN A 197 7.98 13.94 4.07
N GLY A 198 7.11 14.63 4.79
CA GLY A 198 5.79 14.14 5.14
C GLY A 198 4.81 15.28 5.37
N GLY A 199 3.63 14.93 5.86
CA GLY A 199 2.59 15.87 6.18
C GLY A 199 1.52 15.24 7.05
N PHE A 200 0.49 16.02 7.36
CA PHE A 200 -0.65 15.55 8.13
C PHE A 200 -1.91 16.35 7.78
N ALA A 201 -3.06 15.74 8.04
CA ALA A 201 -4.36 16.37 7.90
C ALA A 201 -5.41 15.65 8.76
N VAL A 202 -6.50 16.37 9.06
CA VAL A 202 -7.67 15.80 9.73
C VAL A 202 -8.80 15.72 8.71
N PHE A 203 -9.34 14.51 8.52
CA PHE A 203 -10.46 14.28 7.62
C PHE A 203 -11.70 13.93 8.42
N GLN A 204 -12.87 14.35 7.93
CA GLN A 204 -14.14 14.01 8.56
C GLN A 204 -14.72 12.77 7.91
N SER A 205 -14.98 11.73 8.71
CA SER A 205 -15.64 10.52 8.22
C SER A 205 -16.46 9.83 9.29
N LYS A 206 -17.38 8.99 8.84
CA LYS A 206 -18.14 8.07 9.67
C LYS A 206 -18.03 6.68 9.05
N LEU A 207 -17.44 5.75 9.81
CA LEU A 207 -17.44 4.34 9.45
C LEU A 207 -18.86 3.80 9.54
N VAL A 208 -19.34 3.25 8.45
CA VAL A 208 -20.55 2.45 8.37
C VAL A 208 -20.12 1.02 8.09
N THR A 209 -20.60 0.08 8.89
CA THR A 209 -20.27 -1.34 8.75
C THR A 209 -21.53 -2.17 8.87
N ASN A 210 -21.71 -3.12 7.95
CA ASN A 210 -22.73 -4.16 8.06
C ASN A 210 -22.06 -5.54 8.15
N LYS A 211 -22.48 -6.35 9.13
CA LYS A 211 -21.81 -7.60 9.54
C LYS A 211 -22.17 -8.83 8.69
N ASP A 212 -23.12 -8.70 7.77
CA ASP A 212 -23.51 -9.75 6.83
C ASP A 212 -22.88 -9.55 5.43
N GLY A 213 -21.96 -8.59 5.29
CA GLY A 213 -21.31 -8.27 4.02
C GLY A 213 -22.22 -7.57 3.00
N ARG A 214 -23.49 -7.32 3.33
CA ARG A 214 -24.45 -6.64 2.46
C ARG A 214 -24.34 -5.13 2.61
N GLU A 215 -24.71 -4.42 1.56
CA GLU A 215 -24.94 -2.98 1.65
C GLU A 215 -25.93 -2.70 2.79
N PRO A 216 -25.54 -1.92 3.81
CA PRO A 216 -26.50 -1.48 4.81
C PRO A 216 -27.61 -0.72 4.07
N GLU A 217 -28.86 -0.93 4.49
CA GLU A 217 -30.00 -0.14 4.04
C GLU A 217 -29.63 1.34 4.08
N ALA A 218 -29.95 2.08 3.01
CA ALA A 218 -29.42 3.42 2.74
C ALA A 218 -29.59 4.36 3.94
N ALA A 219 -28.60 4.34 4.83
CA ALA A 219 -28.53 5.24 5.96
C ALA A 219 -28.19 6.58 5.34
N GLY A 220 -29.20 7.45 5.23
CA GLY A 220 -29.04 8.79 4.67
C GLY A 220 -27.82 9.50 5.27
N CYS A 221 -27.31 10.50 4.55
CA CYS A 221 -26.03 11.11 4.86
C CYS A 221 -25.92 11.59 6.33
N PRO A 222 -24.88 11.17 7.07
CA PRO A 222 -24.71 11.53 8.47
C PRO A 222 -24.59 13.05 8.65
N LYS A 223 -25.12 13.57 9.76
CA LYS A 223 -24.91 14.98 10.17
C LYS A 223 -23.70 15.18 11.09
N ARG A 224 -23.13 14.08 11.61
CA ARG A 224 -22.00 14.08 12.54
C ARG A 224 -20.96 13.09 12.06
N PHE A 225 -19.71 13.54 12.07
CA PHE A 225 -18.55 12.79 11.63
C PHE A 225 -17.49 12.76 12.72
N ALA A 226 -16.75 11.67 12.80
CA ALA A 226 -15.51 11.62 13.54
C ALA A 226 -14.45 12.47 12.82
N LYS A 227 -13.35 12.73 13.51
CA LYS A 227 -12.21 13.49 12.99
C LYS A 227 -10.93 12.65 13.11
N PRO A 228 -10.77 11.56 12.33
CA PRO A 228 -9.50 10.85 12.28
C PRO A 228 -8.36 11.79 11.87
N PHE A 229 -7.23 11.64 12.56
CA PHE A 229 -5.97 12.30 12.23
C PHE A 229 -5.15 11.37 11.35
N THR A 230 -4.71 11.85 10.18
CA THR A 230 -3.82 11.13 9.28
C THR A 230 -2.50 11.88 9.16
N MET A 231 -1.39 11.16 9.28
CA MET A 231 -0.07 11.67 8.93
C MET A 231 0.63 10.70 7.98
N TRP A 232 1.53 11.21 7.15
CA TRP A 232 2.28 10.41 6.20
C TRP A 232 3.74 10.85 6.12
N MET A 233 4.59 9.94 5.70
CA MET A 233 6.02 10.15 5.45
C MET A 233 6.39 9.38 4.19
N ARG A 234 7.13 10.01 3.27
CA ARG A 234 7.79 9.28 2.18
C ARG A 234 9.23 9.02 2.57
N ASP A 235 9.64 7.77 2.64
CA ASP A 235 11.01 7.40 2.98
C ASP A 235 11.34 5.99 2.50
N ARG A 236 12.61 5.61 2.58
CA ARG A 236 12.99 4.22 2.34
C ARG A 236 12.66 3.35 3.55
N PHE A 237 12.08 2.19 3.30
CA PHE A 237 11.82 1.17 4.32
C PHE A 237 12.38 -0.19 3.87
N THR A 238 12.99 -0.92 4.80
CA THR A 238 13.50 -2.28 4.57
C THR A 238 12.47 -3.30 5.03
N TYR A 239 11.92 -4.02 4.06
CA TYR A 239 10.89 -5.03 4.28
C TYR A 239 11.48 -6.37 4.70
N LYS A 240 10.61 -7.31 5.08
CA LYS A 240 11.02 -8.61 5.60
C LYS A 240 11.78 -9.48 4.57
N ASP A 241 11.55 -9.28 3.28
CA ASP A 241 12.31 -9.94 2.21
C ASP A 241 13.74 -9.36 2.02
N GLY A 242 14.08 -8.30 2.76
CA GLY A 242 15.38 -7.62 2.70
C GLY A 242 15.44 -6.49 1.67
N ARG A 243 14.41 -6.27 0.86
CA ARG A 243 14.37 -5.15 -0.10
C ARG A 243 14.17 -3.83 0.64
N SER A 244 14.95 -2.81 0.25
CA SER A 244 14.74 -1.43 0.67
C SER A 244 14.01 -0.66 -0.42
N LEU A 245 12.75 -0.29 -0.19
CA LEU A 245 11.89 0.34 -1.20
C LEU A 245 11.48 1.75 -0.79
N ASP A 246 11.35 2.64 -1.78
CA ASP A 246 10.72 3.97 -1.59
C ASP A 246 9.26 3.76 -1.23
N SER A 247 8.89 4.22 -0.04
CA SER A 247 7.62 3.89 0.60
C SER A 247 6.90 5.16 1.05
N LEU A 248 5.59 5.25 0.80
CA LEU A 248 4.71 6.14 1.55
C LEU A 248 4.20 5.39 2.78
N ILE A 249 4.63 5.83 3.96
CA ILE A 249 4.16 5.32 5.26
C ILE A 249 3.03 6.23 5.73
N SER A 250 1.81 5.70 5.78
CA SER A 250 0.59 6.43 6.15
C SER A 250 0.03 5.90 7.47
N LEU A 251 -0.15 6.78 8.44
CA LEU A 251 -0.67 6.49 9.78
C LEU A 251 -2.03 7.14 9.92
N ARG A 252 -3.05 6.35 10.21
CA ARG A 252 -4.40 6.86 10.49
C ARG A 252 -4.83 6.53 11.92
N PHE A 253 -4.96 7.58 12.71
CA PHE A 253 -5.46 7.51 14.08
C PHE A 253 -6.99 7.62 14.09
N SER A 254 -7.62 6.97 15.05
CA SER A 254 -9.08 6.95 15.17
C SER A 254 -9.72 8.30 15.55
N SER A 255 -8.92 9.26 16.02
CA SER A 255 -9.34 10.60 16.44
C SER A 255 -8.20 11.61 16.24
N SER A 256 -8.52 12.90 16.43
CA SER A 256 -7.57 14.01 16.44
C SER A 256 -7.62 14.76 17.77
N ALA A 257 -6.56 15.52 18.04
CA ALA A 257 -6.55 16.59 19.03
C ALA A 257 -7.53 17.71 18.65
N LYS A 258 -7.90 18.57 19.62
CA LYS A 258 -8.87 19.66 19.42
C LYS A 258 -8.39 20.71 18.42
N ASP A 259 -7.09 20.99 18.40
CA ASP A 259 -6.42 21.88 17.47
C ASP A 259 -6.10 21.23 16.11
N GLY A 260 -6.38 19.92 15.97
CA GLY A 260 -6.11 19.14 14.77
C GLY A 260 -4.63 18.81 14.55
N GLN A 261 -3.74 19.13 15.50
CA GLN A 261 -2.30 18.98 15.32
C GLN A 261 -1.76 17.69 15.92
N GLY A 262 -2.52 16.59 15.92
CA GLY A 262 -2.04 15.29 16.37
C GLY A 262 -3.16 14.32 16.74
N PRO A 263 -2.81 13.14 17.29
CA PRO A 263 -3.76 12.04 17.51
C PRO A 263 -4.75 12.28 18.66
N GLY A 264 -4.46 13.19 19.59
CA GLY A 264 -5.34 13.50 20.72
C GLY A 264 -5.75 12.25 21.52
N PRO A 265 -7.06 11.98 21.72
CA PRO A 265 -7.52 10.84 22.53
C PRO A 265 -7.49 9.49 21.80
N ALA A 266 -6.90 9.40 20.60
CA ALA A 266 -6.85 8.14 19.88
C ALA A 266 -6.09 7.07 20.68
N THR A 267 -6.68 5.87 20.74
CA THR A 267 -6.09 4.69 21.39
C THR A 267 -5.65 3.62 20.38
N GLN A 268 -5.89 3.86 19.09
CA GLN A 268 -5.55 2.94 18.00
C GLN A 268 -5.05 3.73 16.79
N VAL A 269 -4.08 3.16 16.09
CA VAL A 269 -3.59 3.64 14.80
C VAL A 269 -3.35 2.46 13.88
N GLU A 270 -3.74 2.62 12.62
CA GLU A 270 -3.42 1.67 11.56
C GLU A 270 -2.38 2.32 10.65
N ILE A 271 -1.32 1.58 10.34
CA ILE A 271 -0.20 2.05 9.52
C ILE A 271 -0.19 1.23 8.23
N THR A 272 -0.10 1.93 7.11
CA THR A 272 -0.04 1.33 5.77
C THR A 272 1.21 1.81 5.06
N TYR A 273 1.86 0.88 4.35
CA TYR A 273 3.08 1.14 3.60
C TYR A 273 2.78 0.86 2.14
N TRP A 274 2.99 1.87 1.32
CA TRP A 274 2.70 1.84 -0.10
C TRP A 274 3.99 1.99 -0.86
N THR A 275 4.26 1.14 -1.85
CA THR A 275 5.47 1.23 -2.67
C THR A 275 5.10 1.28 -4.13
N ARG A 276 5.95 1.92 -4.93
CA ARG A 276 5.78 1.99 -6.37
C ARG A 276 5.77 0.60 -7.03
N GLU A 277 6.57 -0.31 -6.48
CA GLU A 277 6.72 -1.65 -7.02
C GLU A 277 5.45 -2.49 -6.86
N PHE A 278 4.75 -2.35 -5.74
CA PHE A 278 3.85 -3.40 -5.25
C PHE A 278 2.49 -2.89 -4.75
N GLY A 279 2.27 -1.58 -4.61
CA GLY A 279 1.05 -1.07 -3.99
C GLY A 279 1.13 -1.17 -2.46
N LEU A 280 0.04 -1.62 -1.80
CA LEU A 280 0.02 -1.86 -0.35
C LEU A 280 0.90 -3.04 0.06
N THR A 281 2.12 -2.74 0.49
CA THR A 281 3.20 -3.70 0.75
C THR A 281 3.24 -4.16 2.20
N ARG A 282 2.78 -3.33 3.14
CA ARG A 282 2.69 -3.71 4.56
C ARG A 282 1.54 -2.99 5.26
N TRP A 283 0.90 -3.69 6.19
CA TRP A 283 -0.13 -3.16 7.07
C TRP A 283 0.16 -3.51 8.52
N GLU A 284 -0.02 -2.55 9.42
CA GLU A 284 0.19 -2.71 10.86
C GLU A 284 -1.00 -2.17 11.64
N LYS A 285 -1.29 -2.81 12.77
CA LYS A 285 -2.24 -2.30 13.76
C LYS A 285 -1.55 -2.07 15.09
N TRP A 286 -1.67 -0.85 15.59
CA TRP A 286 -1.08 -0.42 16.84
C TRP A 286 -2.17 0.01 17.82
N GLY A 287 -1.92 -0.23 19.10
CA GLY A 287 -2.74 0.27 20.19
C GLY A 287 -1.89 1.01 21.21
N ARG A 288 -2.49 2.02 21.83
CA ARG A 288 -1.93 2.75 22.96
C ARG A 288 -1.92 1.86 24.22
N ASP A 289 -1.02 2.11 25.14
CA ASP A 289 -0.84 1.34 26.39
C ASP A 289 -2.12 1.08 27.20
N ASP A 290 -3.09 2.00 27.14
CA ASP A 290 -4.40 1.87 27.77
C ASP A 290 -5.47 1.14 26.93
N TRP A 291 -5.14 0.71 25.71
CA TRP A 291 -6.04 -0.04 24.85
C TRP A 291 -6.10 -1.52 25.21
N VAL A 292 -7.31 -2.04 25.32
CA VAL A 292 -7.61 -3.46 25.55
C VAL A 292 -8.38 -4.01 24.36
N HIS A 293 -7.92 -5.14 23.82
CA HIS A 293 -8.55 -5.74 22.66
C HIS A 293 -9.99 -6.18 22.99
N PRO A 294 -11.01 -5.74 22.22
CA PRO A 294 -12.41 -5.86 22.64
C PRO A 294 -12.92 -7.31 22.74
N ARG A 295 -12.37 -8.26 21.96
CA ARG A 295 -12.82 -9.67 21.97
C ARG A 295 -11.99 -10.52 22.95
N SER A 296 -10.67 -10.61 22.76
CA SER A 296 -9.77 -11.36 23.64
C SER A 296 -9.56 -10.76 25.03
N ARG A 297 -9.91 -9.48 25.26
CA ARG A 297 -9.69 -8.76 26.52
C ARG A 297 -8.22 -8.64 26.94
N MET A 298 -7.29 -8.92 26.03
CA MET A 298 -5.85 -8.81 26.28
C MET A 298 -5.38 -7.36 26.18
N ALA A 299 -4.41 -7.00 27.01
CA ALA A 299 -3.70 -5.72 26.93
C ALA A 299 -2.86 -5.65 25.65
N VAL A 300 -2.71 -4.47 25.07
CA VAL A 300 -1.96 -4.29 23.82
C VAL A 300 -0.50 -4.73 23.93
N ALA A 301 0.16 -4.49 25.07
CA ALA A 301 1.55 -4.86 25.28
C ALA A 301 1.75 -6.38 25.22
N THR A 302 0.79 -7.17 25.72
CA THR A 302 0.82 -8.63 25.59
C THR A 302 0.70 -9.06 24.13
N LEU A 303 -0.20 -8.43 23.37
CA LEU A 303 -0.36 -8.71 21.94
C LEU A 303 0.91 -8.34 21.15
N GLY A 304 1.57 -7.23 21.51
CA GLY A 304 2.83 -6.80 20.90
C GLY A 304 3.96 -7.80 21.10
N LYS A 305 4.14 -8.28 22.34
CA LYS A 305 5.10 -9.35 22.64
C LYS A 305 4.80 -10.64 21.88
N THR A 306 3.53 -11.07 21.84
CA THR A 306 3.14 -12.25 21.05
C THR A 306 3.43 -12.06 19.55
N LEU A 307 3.20 -10.87 19.00
CA LEU A 307 3.55 -10.57 17.61
C LEU A 307 5.06 -10.61 17.39
N PHE A 308 5.85 -10.03 18.30
CA PHE A 308 7.31 -10.06 18.23
C PHE A 308 7.85 -11.50 18.27
N GLU A 309 7.39 -12.30 19.22
CA GLU A 309 7.74 -13.73 19.36
C GLU A 309 7.32 -14.53 18.12
N SER A 310 6.21 -14.16 17.48
CA SER A 310 5.76 -14.82 16.24
C SER A 310 6.73 -14.65 15.07
N GLY A 311 7.66 -13.69 15.12
CA GLY A 311 8.67 -13.47 14.07
C GLY A 311 8.11 -13.23 12.66
N THR A 312 6.82 -12.92 12.51
CA THR A 312 6.14 -12.75 11.20
C THR A 312 6.45 -11.43 10.52
N CYS A 313 6.95 -10.44 11.25
CA CYS A 313 7.22 -9.10 10.74
C CYS A 313 8.66 -8.65 10.96
N SER A 314 9.11 -7.66 10.18
CA SER A 314 10.35 -6.93 10.42
C SER A 314 10.11 -5.75 11.37
N PRO A 315 11.16 -5.13 11.96
CA PRO A 315 11.02 -3.90 12.72
C PRO A 315 10.22 -2.83 11.96
N PRO A 316 9.37 -2.05 12.63
CA PRO A 316 8.54 -1.04 11.98
C PRO A 316 9.38 0.19 11.58
N TYR A 317 8.81 1.08 10.77
CA TYR A 317 9.50 2.29 10.34
C TYR A 317 9.85 3.19 11.55
N SER A 318 11.11 3.64 11.54
CA SER A 318 11.67 4.55 12.53
C SER A 318 11.67 5.98 12.01
N PHE A 319 10.92 6.85 12.69
CA PHE A 319 10.79 8.24 12.29
C PHE A 319 12.04 9.03 12.68
N ARG A 320 12.79 9.54 11.68
CA ARG A 320 13.89 10.49 11.93
C ARG A 320 13.37 11.80 12.54
N SER A 321 12.20 12.24 12.07
CA SER A 321 11.47 13.38 12.61
C SER A 321 9.98 13.23 12.32
N SER A 322 9.14 13.82 13.16
CA SER A 322 7.71 13.89 12.92
C SER A 322 7.39 15.04 11.95
N PRO A 323 6.52 14.84 10.94
CA PRO A 323 6.02 15.93 10.12
C PRO A 323 4.97 16.79 10.84
N VAL A 324 4.62 16.45 12.08
CA VAL A 324 3.57 17.08 12.87
C VAL A 324 4.21 17.94 13.97
N PRO A 325 3.98 19.26 13.99
CA PRO A 325 4.54 20.15 15.01
C PRO A 325 4.23 19.68 16.43
N GLY A 326 5.25 19.61 17.28
CA GLY A 326 5.11 19.26 18.70
C GLY A 326 4.78 17.80 19.00
N LEU A 327 4.62 16.94 17.98
CA LEU A 327 4.55 15.49 18.15
C LEU A 327 5.95 14.91 18.02
N THR A 328 6.40 14.14 19.00
CA THR A 328 7.61 13.32 18.89
C THR A 328 7.23 11.84 18.84
N ILE A 329 7.99 11.06 18.07
CA ILE A 329 7.84 9.62 17.93
C ILE A 329 9.21 9.02 18.22
N ALA A 330 9.32 8.24 19.28
CA ALA A 330 10.57 7.61 19.69
C ALA A 330 10.36 6.10 19.81
N ASP A 331 11.09 5.31 19.02
CA ASP A 331 11.03 3.85 19.15
C ASP A 331 11.67 3.44 20.49
N SER A 332 11.03 2.51 21.20
CA SER A 332 11.39 2.16 22.58
C SER A 332 12.63 1.27 22.67
N GLY A 333 13.09 0.70 21.55
CA GLY A 333 14.26 -0.18 21.49
C GLY A 333 14.15 -1.46 22.31
N SER A 334 12.95 -1.83 22.78
CA SER A 334 12.73 -3.06 23.56
C SER A 334 13.10 -4.29 22.73
N GLY A 335 13.94 -5.16 23.27
CA GLY A 335 14.40 -6.38 22.59
C GLY A 335 13.38 -7.52 22.51
N ASP A 336 12.16 -7.31 23.01
CA ASP A 336 11.09 -8.30 23.10
C ASP A 336 9.72 -7.81 22.58
N ASP A 337 9.66 -6.59 22.00
CA ASP A 337 8.41 -5.98 21.53
C ASP A 337 8.67 -4.91 20.47
N TYR A 338 7.72 -4.73 19.57
CA TYR A 338 7.67 -3.59 18.65
C TYR A 338 6.86 -2.46 19.29
N SER A 339 7.53 -1.60 20.06
CA SER A 339 6.89 -0.46 20.70
C SER A 339 7.55 0.88 20.39
N ARG A 340 6.79 1.95 20.59
CA ARG A 340 7.22 3.34 20.43
C ARG A 340 6.47 4.25 21.40
N THR A 341 7.06 5.37 21.75
CA THR A 341 6.45 6.41 22.57
C THR A 341 6.07 7.59 21.69
N LEU A 342 4.82 8.02 21.80
CA LEU A 342 4.33 9.26 21.18
C LEU A 342 4.14 10.31 22.27
N THR A 343 4.79 11.46 22.11
CA THR A 343 4.66 12.59 23.05
C THR A 343 4.11 13.81 22.32
N GLN A 344 3.08 14.45 22.90
CA GLN A 344 2.47 15.66 22.37
C GLN A 344 1.92 16.53 23.52
N GLY A 345 2.29 17.80 23.56
CA GLY A 345 1.71 18.76 24.52
C GLY A 345 1.93 18.40 25.99
N GLY A 346 2.93 17.57 26.31
CA GLY A 346 3.20 17.04 27.65
C GLY A 346 2.60 15.65 27.92
N ASP A 347 1.63 15.22 27.12
CA ASP A 347 1.09 13.85 27.19
C ASP A 347 2.03 12.89 26.47
N SER A 348 2.34 11.76 27.10
CA SER A 348 3.25 10.74 26.57
C SER A 348 2.64 9.37 26.79
N HIS A 349 2.55 8.57 25.73
CA HIS A 349 1.99 7.23 25.77
C HIS A 349 2.86 6.23 25.03
N ALA A 350 2.95 5.02 25.56
CA ALA A 350 3.51 3.89 24.83
C ALA A 350 2.48 3.33 23.84
N TRP A 351 2.97 2.88 22.69
CA TRP A 351 2.19 2.26 21.62
C TRP A 351 2.86 0.97 21.21
N HIS A 352 2.06 -0.07 21.01
CA HIS A 352 2.53 -1.42 20.74
C HIS A 352 1.91 -1.95 19.45
N MET A 353 2.73 -2.53 18.57
CA MET A 353 2.24 -3.16 17.34
C MET A 353 1.57 -4.49 17.67
N SER A 354 0.25 -4.53 17.60
CA SER A 354 -0.55 -5.71 17.97
C SER A 354 -0.81 -6.68 16.83
N LEU A 355 -0.74 -6.21 15.58
CA LEU A 355 -0.82 -7.03 14.37
C LEU A 355 0.07 -6.44 13.29
N CYS A 356 0.57 -7.29 12.42
CA CYS A 356 1.29 -6.88 11.23
C CYS A 356 1.12 -7.91 10.12
N SER A 357 1.11 -7.43 8.87
CA SER A 357 1.17 -8.25 7.67
C SER A 357 2.09 -7.55 6.69
N ASP A 358 3.26 -8.14 6.50
CA ASP A 358 4.26 -7.74 5.51
C ASP A 358 4.09 -8.65 4.30
N TYR A 359 3.74 -8.07 3.14
CA TYR A 359 3.33 -8.82 1.94
C TYR A 359 4.50 -9.04 0.96
N THR A 360 5.75 -8.75 1.31
CA THR A 360 6.88 -8.88 0.37
C THR A 360 7.31 -10.32 0.07
N ASN A 361 6.57 -11.34 0.49
CA ASN A 361 6.82 -12.72 0.08
C ASN A 361 6.26 -12.93 -1.34
N ILE A 362 7.02 -12.50 -2.35
CA ILE A 362 6.56 -12.48 -3.75
C ILE A 362 6.63 -13.89 -4.37
N VAL A 363 5.54 -14.33 -4.96
CA VAL A 363 5.43 -15.60 -5.70
C VAL A 363 5.15 -15.29 -7.16
N LYS A 364 6.02 -15.74 -8.07
CA LYS A 364 5.83 -15.58 -9.52
C LYS A 364 4.75 -16.55 -10.01
N ASP A 365 3.87 -16.08 -10.87
CA ASP A 365 2.84 -16.87 -11.55
C ASP A 365 3.03 -16.72 -13.07
N ALA A 366 3.86 -17.59 -13.63
CA ALA A 366 4.28 -17.50 -15.03
C ALA A 366 3.14 -17.71 -16.04
N ASP A 367 2.10 -18.42 -15.61
CA ASP A 367 0.91 -18.72 -16.43
C ASP A 367 -0.14 -17.59 -16.33
N GLY A 368 0.09 -16.58 -15.47
CA GLY A 368 -0.73 -15.36 -15.35
C GLY A 368 -2.16 -15.65 -14.87
N GLY A 369 -2.31 -16.55 -13.90
CA GLY A 369 -3.55 -17.26 -13.63
C GLY A 369 -4.68 -16.43 -12.99
N LEU A 370 -4.41 -15.23 -12.49
CA LEU A 370 -5.30 -14.61 -11.51
C LEU A 370 -5.57 -13.13 -11.74
N VAL A 371 -6.49 -12.86 -12.65
CA VAL A 371 -7.52 -11.86 -12.36
C VAL A 371 -8.77 -12.65 -12.04
N VAL A 372 -8.87 -13.18 -10.82
CA VAL A 372 -10.16 -13.64 -10.30
C VAL A 372 -11.17 -12.51 -10.59
N PRO A 373 -12.43 -12.78 -10.98
CA PRO A 373 -13.43 -11.76 -11.30
C PRO A 373 -13.90 -10.99 -10.06
N TRP A 374 -12.97 -10.59 -9.20
CA TRP A 374 -13.18 -9.86 -7.97
C TRP A 374 -14.03 -8.60 -8.15
N GLY A 375 -13.93 -7.92 -9.29
CA GLY A 375 -14.76 -6.77 -9.62
C GLY A 375 -16.26 -7.06 -9.59
N GLN A 376 -16.66 -8.33 -9.75
CA GLN A 376 -18.06 -8.77 -9.65
C GLN A 376 -18.51 -8.95 -8.19
N ALA A 377 -17.60 -9.28 -7.26
CA ALA A 377 -17.92 -9.47 -5.85
C ALA A 377 -18.00 -8.15 -5.07
N LEU A 378 -17.36 -7.09 -5.57
CA LEU A 378 -17.36 -5.79 -4.94
C LEU A 378 -18.65 -5.01 -5.24
N SER A 379 -19.16 -4.33 -4.20
CA SER A 379 -20.37 -3.52 -4.24
C SER A 379 -20.29 -2.40 -5.28
N ASP A 380 -21.36 -2.24 -6.07
CA ASP A 380 -21.46 -1.24 -7.14
C ASP A 380 -21.38 0.21 -6.65
N VAL A 381 -21.63 0.44 -5.36
CA VAL A 381 -21.63 1.78 -4.78
C VAL A 381 -20.30 2.52 -4.93
N PHE A 382 -19.19 1.79 -5.11
CA PHE A 382 -17.88 2.41 -5.30
C PHE A 382 -17.60 2.83 -6.76
N TRP A 383 -18.45 2.41 -7.70
CA TRP A 383 -18.36 2.70 -9.13
C TRP A 383 -19.50 3.57 -9.67
N ALA A 384 -20.52 3.87 -8.88
CA ALA A 384 -21.56 4.82 -9.26
C ALA A 384 -20.97 6.24 -9.34
N GLU A 385 -21.06 6.92 -10.48
CA GLU A 385 -20.61 8.32 -10.65
C GLU A 385 -21.76 9.32 -10.81
#